data_AF-A0A3C0ZGI1-F1
#
_entry.id   AF-A0A3C0ZGI1-F1
#
_cell.length_a   1.000
_cell.length_b   1.000
_cell.length_c   1.000
_cell.angle_alpha   90.00
_cell.angle_beta   90.00
_cell.angle_gamma   90.00
#
_symmetry.space_group_name_H-M   'P 1'
#
loop_
_entity.id
_entity.type
_entity.pdbx_description
1 polymer ?
#
loop_
_entity_poly.entity_id
_entity_poly.type
_entity_poly.pdbx_seq_one_letter_code
_entity_poly.pdbx_strand_id
1 'polypeptide(L)' 'MFCVTSVIKREKLFRQLNGWQDGYGAFTYSIKEKNRLIEYVKNQQEHHRIKTFRAELTELLVEHGVEFDEQYLP' A
#
# COMPACT_ATOMS: atom_id res chain seq x y z
N MET A 1 -3.38 -1.06 21.78
CA MET A 1 -3.30 -1.26 20.32
C MET A 1 -2.17 -2.25 20.03
N PHE A 2 -2.50 -3.50 19.65
CA PHE A 2 -1.48 -4.53 19.39
C PHE A 2 -1.03 -4.44 17.93
N CYS A 3 0.20 -3.99 17.71
CA CYS A 3 0.81 -3.93 16.39
C CYS A 3 1.12 -5.36 15.89
N VAL A 4 0.57 -5.76 14.73
CA VAL A 4 0.71 -7.11 14.14
C VAL A 4 2.16 -7.52 13.93
N THR A 5 3.01 -6.56 13.55
CA THR A 5 4.47 -6.76 13.44
C THR A 5 5.09 -7.23 14.76
N SER A 6 4.55 -6.78 15.90
CA SER A 6 5.04 -7.15 17.24
C SER A 6 4.72 -8.61 17.57
N VAL A 7 3.59 -9.13 17.08
CA VAL A 7 3.20 -10.54 17.24
C VAL A 7 4.07 -11.41 16.34
N ILE A 8 4.23 -11.04 15.06
CA ILE A 8 5.05 -11.81 14.11
C ILE A 8 6.50 -11.94 14.58
N LYS A 9 7.08 -10.87 15.12
CA LYS A 9 8.45 -10.88 15.67
C LYS A 9 8.58 -11.75 16.91
N ARG A 10 7.61 -11.67 17.83
CA ARG A 10 7.57 -12.47 19.07
C ARG A 10 7.49 -13.97 18.76
N GLU A 11 6.58 -14.33 17.88
CA GLU A 11 6.32 -15.72 17.48
C GLU A 11 7.34 -16.25 16.45
N LYS A 12 8.29 -15.42 16.01
CA LYS A 12 9.32 -15.74 14.99
C LYS A 12 8.74 -16.40 13.72
N LEU A 13 7.51 -16.03 13.35
CA LEU A 13 6.79 -16.67 12.23
C LEU A 13 7.50 -16.42 10.89
N PHE A 14 8.18 -15.28 10.76
CA PHE A 14 8.96 -14.93 9.57
C PHE A 14 10.30 -14.32 9.98
N ARG A 15 11.37 -15.10 9.88
CA ARG A 15 12.73 -14.74 10.33
C ARG A 15 13.32 -13.50 9.66
N GLN A 16 12.85 -13.18 8.45
CA GLN A 16 13.35 -12.06 7.63
C GLN A 16 12.37 -10.88 7.58
N LEU A 17 11.22 -10.95 8.26
CA LEU A 17 10.24 -9.87 8.25
C LEU A 17 10.61 -8.80 9.28
N ASN A 18 11.25 -7.72 8.81
CA ASN A 18 11.64 -6.60 9.65
C ASN A 18 10.45 -5.71 10.08
N GLY A 19 9.35 -5.76 9.33
CA GLY A 19 8.13 -4.99 9.58
C GLY A 19 7.25 -4.92 8.35
N TRP A 20 6.05 -4.37 8.52
CA TRP A 20 5.34 -3.79 7.38
C TRP A 20 5.83 -2.35 7.16
N GLN A 21 5.33 -1.67 6.14
CA GLN A 21 5.66 -0.27 5.84
C GLN A 21 5.27 0.67 6.99
N ASP A 22 6.04 1.74 7.19
CA ASP A 22 5.82 2.74 8.24
C ASP A 22 4.53 3.56 8.05
N GLY A 23 3.93 3.56 6.86
CA GLY A 23 2.68 4.25 6.56
C GLY A 23 1.80 3.49 5.56
N TYR A 24 0.49 3.78 5.54
CA TYR A 24 -0.44 3.18 4.61
C TYR A 24 -1.51 4.18 4.14
N GLY A 25 -1.97 4.02 2.90
CA GLY A 25 -3.18 4.66 2.37
C GLY A 25 -4.31 3.64 2.28
N ALA A 26 -5.56 4.07 2.52
CA ALA A 26 -6.73 3.22 2.41
C ALA A 26 -7.77 3.89 1.50
N PHE A 27 -8.17 3.18 0.44
CA PHE A 27 -9.14 3.64 -0.55
C PHE A 27 -10.31 2.66 -0.64
N THR A 28 -11.51 3.17 -0.86
CA THR A 28 -12.74 2.35 -0.90
C THR A 28 -13.13 2.04 -2.34
N TYR A 29 -13.31 0.75 -2.65
CA TYR A 29 -13.70 0.27 -3.96
C TYR A 29 -14.96 -0.61 -3.89
N SER A 30 -15.65 -0.77 -5.02
CA SER A 30 -16.82 -1.66 -5.08
C SER A 30 -16.40 -3.12 -5.18
N ILE A 31 -17.28 -4.04 -4.75
CA ILE A 31 -17.04 -5.49 -4.87
C ILE A 31 -16.78 -5.96 -6.32
N LYS A 32 -17.32 -5.24 -7.31
CA LYS A 32 -17.15 -5.56 -8.73
C LYS A 32 -15.69 -5.40 -9.18
N GLU A 33 -14.91 -4.59 -8.46
CA GLU A 33 -13.51 -4.31 -8.78
C GLU A 33 -12.54 -5.28 -8.12
N LYS A 34 -13.04 -6.22 -7.30
CA LYS A 34 -12.21 -7.21 -6.60
C LYS A 34 -11.19 -7.90 -7.50
N ASN A 35 -11.62 -8.38 -8.68
CA ASN A 35 -10.71 -9.08 -9.59
C ASN A 35 -9.63 -8.15 -10.16
N ARG A 36 -9.99 -6.91 -10.49
CA ARG A 36 -9.04 -5.88 -10.94
C ARG A 36 -8.01 -5.58 -9.84
N LEU A 37 -8.45 -5.45 -8.59
CA LEU A 37 -7.56 -5.19 -7.44
C LEU A 37 -6.61 -6.37 -7.17
N ILE A 38 -7.09 -7.60 -7.31
CA ILE A 38 -6.24 -8.79 -7.18
C ILE A 38 -5.12 -8.76 -8.22
N GLU A 39 -5.45 -8.49 -9.48
CA GLU A 39 -4.46 -8.41 -10.55
C GLU A 39 -3.52 -7.21 -10.39
N TYR A 40 -4.02 -6.07 -9.92
CA TYR A 40 -3.21 -4.91 -9.57
C TYR A 40 -2.15 -5.26 -8.50
N VAL A 41 -2.54 -5.91 -7.41
CA VAL A 41 -1.60 -6.31 -6.32
C VAL A 41 -0.61 -7.38 -6.79
N LYS A 42 -1.02 -8.31 -7.66
CA LYS A 42 -0.10 -9.33 -8.20
C LYS A 42 1.01 -8.72 -9.06
N ASN A 43 0.68 -7.70 -9.86
CA ASN A 43 1.60 -7.09 -10.81
C ASN A 43 2.37 -5.89 -10.27
N GLN A 44 2.17 -5.53 -8.99
CA GLN A 44 2.82 -4.41 -8.29
C GLN A 44 4.35 -4.40 -8.44
N GLN A 45 5.00 -5.56 -8.32
CA GLN A 45 6.46 -5.64 -8.43
C GLN A 45 6.98 -5.19 -9.80
N GLU A 46 6.27 -5.55 -10.87
CA GLU A 46 6.63 -5.13 -12.23
C GLU A 46 6.26 -3.66 -12.45
N HIS A 47 5.09 -3.24 -11.96
CA HIS A 47 4.63 -1.86 -12.07
C HIS A 47 5.61 -0.87 -11.41
N HIS A 48 6.12 -1.21 -10.23
CA HIS A 48 7.10 -0.42 -9.48
C HIS A 48 8.52 -0.41 -10.07
N ARG A 49 8.79 -1.19 -11.12
CA ARG A 49 10.04 -1.02 -11.90
C ARG A 49 10.03 0.26 -12.74
N ILE A 50 8.85 0.74 -13.10
CA ILE A 50 8.65 1.84 -14.05
C ILE A 50 7.99 3.04 -13.35
N LYS A 51 7.08 2.79 -12.41
CA LYS A 51 6.33 3.81 -11.70
C LYS A 51 6.78 3.91 -10.25
N THR A 52 7.09 5.12 -9.81
CA THR A 52 7.45 5.37 -8.41
C THR A 52 6.23 5.31 -7.50
N PHE A 53 6.41 4.89 -6.26
CA PHE A 53 5.36 4.92 -5.22
C PHE A 53 4.69 6.29 -5.09
N ARG A 54 5.46 7.38 -5.11
CA ARG A 54 4.93 8.75 -5.01
C ARG A 54 3.97 9.08 -6.14
N ALA A 55 4.35 8.80 -7.39
CA ALA A 55 3.50 9.02 -8.55
C ALA A 55 2.19 8.21 -8.47
N GLU A 56 2.26 6.96 -8.01
CA GLU A 56 1.08 6.13 -7.81
C GLU A 56 0.17 6.65 -6.69
N LEU A 57 0.75 7.10 -5.58
CA LEU A 57 0.00 7.70 -4.47
C LEU A 57 -0.74 8.96 -4.93
N THR A 58 -0.08 9.86 -5.67
CA THR A 58 -0.68 11.05 -6.25
C THR A 58 -1.86 10.70 -7.16
N GLU A 59 -1.68 9.72 -8.05
CA GLU A 59 -2.76 9.28 -8.95
C GLU A 59 -3.96 8.71 -8.18
N LEU A 60 -3.73 7.88 -7.16
CA LEU A 60 -4.80 7.33 -6.32
C LEU A 60 -5.56 8.42 -5.56
N LEU A 61 -4.85 9.43 -5.04
CA LEU A 61 -5.48 10.57 -4.36
C LEU A 61 -6.34 11.38 -5.33
N VAL A 62 -5.85 11.67 -6.53
CA VAL A 62 -6.61 12.36 -7.57
C VAL A 62 -7.84 11.53 -8.02
N GLU A 63 -7.68 10.22 -8.23
CA GLU A 63 -8.79 9.32 -8.61
C GLU A 63 -9.94 9.36 -7.59
N HIS A 64 -9.60 9.48 -6.30
CA HIS A 64 -10.58 9.54 -5.21
C HIS A 64 -10.99 10.96 -4.82
N GLY A 65 -10.52 11.98 -5.55
CA GLY A 65 -10.85 13.38 -5.29
C GLY A 65 -10.36 13.89 -3.92
N VAL A 66 -9.26 13.33 -3.42
CA VAL A 66 -8.64 13.77 -2.15
C VAL A 66 -7.72 14.94 -2.46
N GLU A 67 -7.95 16.08 -1.80
CA GLU A 67 -7.01 17.20 -1.84
C GLU A 67 -5.76 16.86 -1.01
N PHE A 68 -4.59 17.09 -1.57
CA PHE A 68 -3.30 16.90 -0.90
C PHE A 68 -2.36 18.03 -1.27
N ASP A 69 -1.45 18.35 -0.35
CA ASP A 69 -0.31 19.21 -0.63
C ASP A 69 0.90 18.33 -0.95
N GLU A 70 1.54 18.61 -2.09
CA GLU A 70 2.73 17.87 -2.53
C GLU A 70 3.88 17.90 -1.52
N GLN A 71 3.92 18.89 -0.64
CA GLN A 71 4.94 19.04 0.41
C GLN A 71 4.81 17.99 1.53
N TYR A 72 3.62 17.40 1.71
CA TYR A 72 3.36 16.36 2.70
C TYR A 72 3.36 14.94 2.13
N LEU A 73 3.55 14.81 0.81
CA LEU A 73 3.71 13.50 0.19
C LEU A 73 5.14 12.98 0.41
N PRO A 74 5.31 11.67 0.67
CA PRO A 74 6.61 11.02 0.84
C PRO A 74 7.44 10.92 -0.45
#